data_AF-A0AAJ2KRK5-F1
#
_entry.id   AF-A0AAJ2KRK5-F1
#
_cell.length_a   1.000
_cell.length_b   1.000
_cell.length_c   1.000
_cell.angle_alpha   90.00
_cell.angle_beta   90.00
_cell.angle_gamma   90.00
#
_symmetry.space_group_name_H-M   'P 1'
#
loop_
_entity.id
_entity.type
_entity.pdbx_description
1 polymer ?
#
loop_
_entity_poly.entity_id
_entity_poly.type
_entity_poly.pdbx_seq_one_letter_code
_entity_poly.pdbx_strand_id
1 'polypeptide(L)'
;MPFKDALDPFHPLSDSTREFMQKEILNTMHEKFITDVELGRGKKLLSRHDADAVSLYSGRVWPTPQAVKYGLVDGDLTSVEIRTRLSKMYSTDTFKNYNEPHRNLRSALGMLMSLSSNIESLTGTTTRLVESVNATSYPSVR
;
A
#
# COMPACT_ATOMS: atom_id res chain seq x y z
N MET A 1 5.18 -32.56 30.17
CA MET A 1 4.69 -32.21 28.81
C MET A 1 5.84 -31.56 28.07
N PRO A 2 6.40 -32.18 27.03
CA PRO A 2 7.73 -31.84 26.49
C PRO A 2 7.86 -30.44 25.89
N PHE A 3 6.76 -29.73 25.63
CA PHE A 3 6.76 -28.40 24.99
C PHE A 3 6.22 -27.27 25.88
N LYS A 4 5.97 -27.54 27.17
CA LYS A 4 5.31 -26.57 28.07
C LYS A 4 6.09 -25.26 28.20
N ASP A 5 7.41 -25.35 28.15
CA ASP A 5 8.32 -24.22 28.37
C ASP A 5 8.95 -23.73 27.05
N ALA A 6 8.44 -24.17 25.89
CA ALA A 6 9.05 -23.92 24.57
C ALA A 6 9.05 -22.45 24.12
N LEU A 7 8.18 -21.62 24.69
CA LEU A 7 8.09 -20.19 24.40
C LEU A 7 8.38 -19.33 25.64
N ASP A 8 8.93 -19.93 26.68
CA ASP A 8 9.34 -19.21 27.88
C ASP A 8 10.69 -18.50 27.62
N PRO A 9 10.75 -17.16 27.68
CA PRO A 9 11.97 -16.41 27.42
C PRO A 9 13.02 -16.55 28.56
N PHE A 10 12.65 -17.11 29.71
CA PHE A 10 13.51 -17.23 30.89
C PHE A 10 14.08 -18.64 31.10
N HIS A 11 13.66 -19.62 30.30
CA HIS A 11 14.17 -21.00 30.38
C HIS A 11 14.90 -21.40 29.10
N PRO A 12 16.06 -22.08 29.20
CA PRO A 12 16.75 -22.57 28.02
C PRO A 12 15.94 -23.66 27.33
N LEU A 13 15.86 -23.59 26.00
CA LEU A 13 15.22 -24.61 25.18
C LEU A 13 15.97 -25.94 25.27
N SER A 14 15.25 -27.02 25.57
CA SER A 14 15.79 -28.38 25.45
C SER A 14 16.09 -28.74 23.99
N ASP A 15 17.04 -29.64 23.77
CA ASP A 15 17.43 -30.07 22.42
C ASP A 15 16.24 -30.69 21.66
N SER A 16 15.42 -31.49 22.35
CA SER A 16 14.21 -32.09 21.76
C SER A 16 13.20 -31.04 21.29
N THR A 17 13.02 -29.97 22.06
CA THR A 17 12.11 -28.87 21.70
C THR A 17 12.68 -28.06 20.56
N ARG A 18 13.99 -27.75 20.59
CA ARG A 18 14.67 -27.05 19.49
C ARG A 18 14.54 -27.81 18.18
N GLU A 19 14.76 -29.12 18.21
CA GLU A 19 14.66 -29.98 17.02
C GLU A 19 13.24 -30.00 16.46
N PHE A 20 12.23 -30.17 17.33
CA PHE A 20 10.82 -30.12 16.93
C PHE A 20 10.46 -28.76 16.29
N MET A 21 10.80 -27.66 16.96
CA MET A 21 10.51 -26.30 16.45
C MET A 21 11.20 -26.07 15.10
N GLN A 22 12.46 -26.50 14.95
CA GLN A 22 13.19 -26.35 13.70
C GLN A 22 12.58 -27.19 12.58
N LYS A 23 12.35 -28.48 12.80
CA LYS A 23 11.94 -29.41 11.74
C LYS A 23 10.47 -29.29 11.40
N GLU A 24 9.60 -29.36 12.40
CA GLU A 24 8.16 -29.48 12.16
C GLU A 24 7.51 -28.13 11.88
N ILE A 25 8.04 -27.05 12.45
CA ILE A 25 7.45 -25.71 12.34
C ILE A 25 8.25 -24.87 11.35
N LEU A 26 9.49 -24.51 11.67
CA LEU A 26 10.25 -23.51 10.91
C LEU A 26 10.58 -23.99 9.49
N ASN A 27 11.12 -25.20 9.34
CA ASN A 27 11.43 -25.75 8.02
C ASN A 27 10.16 -25.93 7.18
N THR A 28 9.09 -26.47 7.77
CA THR A 28 7.81 -26.65 7.08
C THR A 28 7.22 -25.32 6.60
N MET A 29 7.27 -24.27 7.42
CA MET A 29 6.80 -22.93 7.04
C MET A 29 7.69 -22.30 5.98
N HIS A 30 9.01 -22.49 6.08
CA HIS A 30 9.97 -21.97 5.12
C HIS A 30 9.76 -22.60 3.73
N GLU A 31 9.57 -23.91 3.65
CA GLU A 31 9.28 -24.61 2.39
C GLU A 31 7.95 -24.17 1.77
N LYS A 32 6.93 -23.90 2.60
CA LYS A 32 5.67 -23.33 2.12
C LYS A 32 5.86 -21.93 1.53
N PHE A 33 6.60 -21.06 2.23
CA PHE A 33 6.93 -19.74 1.73
C PHE A 33 7.65 -19.81 0.38
N ILE A 34 8.65 -20.69 0.26
CA ILE A 34 9.36 -20.95 -0.99
C ILE A 34 8.38 -21.35 -2.11
N THR A 35 7.52 -22.32 -1.82
CA THR A 35 6.54 -22.86 -2.79
C THR A 35 5.62 -21.76 -3.29
N ASP A 36 5.09 -20.93 -2.39
CA ASP A 36 4.18 -19.83 -2.73
C ASP A 36 4.89 -18.76 -3.58
N VAL A 37 6.16 -18.47 -3.28
CA VAL A 37 6.97 -17.53 -4.07
C VAL A 37 7.25 -18.08 -5.47
N GLU A 38 7.66 -19.33 -5.59
CA GLU A 38 7.92 -19.97 -6.88
C GLU A 38 6.65 -20.05 -7.73
N LEU A 39 5.52 -20.42 -7.14
CA LEU A 39 4.23 -20.46 -7.82
C LEU A 39 3.77 -19.06 -8.26
N GLY A 40 3.89 -18.07 -7.37
CA GLY A 40 3.44 -16.70 -7.63
C GLY A 40 4.27 -15.96 -8.67
N ARG A 41 5.59 -16.19 -8.70
CA ARG A 41 6.50 -15.56 -9.68
C ARG A 41 6.63 -16.35 -10.98
N GLY A 42 6.39 -17.66 -10.93
CA GLY A 42 6.42 -18.55 -12.10
C GLY A 42 7.72 -18.40 -12.90
N LYS A 43 7.59 -18.28 -14.22
CA LYS A 43 8.74 -18.21 -15.15
C LYS A 43 9.61 -16.94 -15.04
N LYS A 44 9.22 -15.96 -14.20
CA LYS A 44 9.98 -14.73 -14.00
C LYS A 44 11.14 -14.93 -13.02
N LEU A 45 10.98 -15.85 -12.07
CA LEU A 45 11.97 -16.11 -11.03
C LEU A 45 13.19 -16.83 -11.61
N LEU A 46 14.34 -16.69 -10.96
CA LEU A 46 15.49 -17.55 -11.22
C LEU A 46 15.11 -19.04 -11.17
N SER A 47 15.86 -19.85 -11.92
CA SER A 47 15.78 -21.30 -11.76
C SER A 47 16.13 -21.67 -10.32
N ARG A 48 15.60 -22.79 -9.81
CA ARG A 48 15.86 -23.25 -8.44
C ARG A 48 17.36 -23.34 -8.15
N HIS A 49 18.11 -23.89 -9.08
CA HIS A 49 19.57 -24.00 -9.00
C HIS A 49 20.26 -22.63 -8.83
N ASP A 50 19.85 -21.64 -9.62
CA ASP A 50 20.46 -20.30 -9.56
C ASP A 50 20.00 -19.52 -8.31
N ALA A 51 18.76 -19.75 -7.87
CA ALA A 51 18.23 -19.21 -6.62
C ALA A 51 19.02 -19.73 -5.41
N ASP A 52 19.34 -21.03 -5.38
CA ASP A 52 20.13 -21.63 -4.30
C ASP A 52 21.58 -21.13 -4.34
N ALA A 53 22.17 -20.95 -5.52
CA ALA A 53 23.54 -20.42 -5.70
C ALA A 53 23.73 -19.01 -5.11
N VAL A 54 22.67 -18.18 -5.11
CA VAL A 54 22.68 -16.84 -4.49
C VAL A 54 22.05 -16.83 -3.09
N SER A 55 21.64 -18.00 -2.58
CA SER A 55 20.92 -18.13 -1.32
C SER A 55 19.68 -17.24 -1.25
N LEU A 56 18.86 -17.27 -2.31
CA LEU A 56 17.70 -16.39 -2.51
C LEU A 56 16.73 -16.42 -1.33
N TYR A 57 16.52 -17.60 -0.73
CA TYR A 57 15.58 -17.84 0.37
C TYR A 57 16.21 -17.74 1.77
N SER A 58 17.44 -17.24 1.90
CA SER A 58 18.13 -17.14 3.21
C SER A 58 17.55 -16.10 4.18
N GLY A 59 16.54 -15.33 3.78
CA GLY A 59 16.06 -14.16 4.53
C GLY A 59 16.88 -12.89 4.29
N ARG A 60 17.86 -12.92 3.37
CA ARG A 60 18.61 -11.74 2.95
C ARG A 60 17.69 -10.73 2.26
N VAL A 61 17.96 -9.45 2.49
CA VAL A 61 17.34 -8.33 1.77
C VAL A 61 18.07 -8.02 0.47
N TRP A 62 17.31 -7.70 -0.58
CA TRP A 62 17.85 -7.45 -1.92
C TRP A 62 17.53 -6.02 -2.37
N PRO A 63 18.51 -5.26 -2.89
CA PRO A 63 18.25 -3.96 -3.50
C PRO A 63 17.44 -4.12 -4.79
N THR A 64 16.63 -3.12 -5.14
CA THR A 64 15.66 -3.18 -6.25
C THR A 64 16.26 -3.68 -7.58
N PRO A 65 17.43 -3.20 -8.06
CA PRO A 65 17.98 -3.68 -9.33
C PRO A 65 18.30 -5.19 -9.32
N GLN A 66 18.73 -5.71 -8.17
CA GLN A 66 19.01 -7.12 -7.99
C GLN A 66 17.73 -7.93 -7.87
N ALA A 67 16.73 -7.41 -7.15
CA ALA A 67 15.41 -8.03 -7.03
C ALA A 67 14.73 -8.18 -8.40
N VAL A 68 14.87 -7.18 -9.28
CA VAL A 68 14.40 -7.25 -10.68
C VAL A 68 15.17 -8.33 -11.43
N LYS A 69 16.50 -8.35 -11.35
CA LYS A 69 17.34 -9.38 -12.02
C LYS A 69 17.00 -10.80 -11.57
N TYR A 70 16.67 -10.99 -10.30
CA TYR A 70 16.31 -12.29 -9.75
C TYR A 70 14.84 -12.65 -9.99
N GLY A 71 14.06 -11.73 -10.55
CA GLY A 71 12.65 -11.95 -10.80
C GLY A 71 11.79 -11.90 -9.55
N LEU A 72 12.27 -11.34 -8.44
CA LEU A 72 11.50 -11.13 -7.20
C LEU A 72 10.42 -10.05 -7.38
N VAL A 73 10.73 -9.02 -8.17
CA VAL A 73 9.79 -7.93 -8.52
C VAL A 73 9.82 -7.66 -10.01
N ASP A 74 8.79 -6.96 -10.51
CA ASP A 74 8.64 -6.69 -11.94
C ASP A 74 9.30 -5.38 -12.40
N GLY A 75 9.64 -4.48 -11.48
CA GLY A 75 10.26 -3.21 -11.78
C GLY A 75 10.26 -2.25 -10.60
N ASP A 76 10.88 -1.10 -10.82
CA ASP A 76 10.85 0.06 -9.92
C ASP A 76 9.87 1.08 -10.49
N LEU A 77 8.78 1.35 -9.76
CA LEU A 77 7.75 2.31 -10.16
C LEU A 77 7.19 3.01 -8.93
N THR A 78 6.90 4.30 -9.09
CA THR A 78 6.15 5.07 -8.11
C THR A 78 4.66 4.71 -8.15
N SER A 79 3.94 5.04 -7.07
CA SER A 79 2.49 4.83 -7.00
C SER A 79 1.71 5.56 -8.11
N VAL A 80 2.18 6.73 -8.53
CA VAL A 80 1.59 7.51 -9.63
C VAL A 80 1.75 6.78 -10.96
N GLU A 81 2.95 6.29 -11.26
CA GLU A 81 3.22 5.56 -12.50
C GLU A 81 2.44 4.25 -12.58
N ILE A 82 2.36 3.51 -11.47
CA ILE A 82 1.54 2.29 -11.38
C ILE A 82 0.08 2.63 -11.66
N ARG A 83 -0.47 3.69 -11.05
CA ARG A 83 -1.85 4.13 -11.28
C ARG A 83 -2.09 4.46 -12.75
N THR A 84 -1.21 5.23 -13.38
CA THR A 84 -1.32 5.58 -14.81
C THR A 84 -1.25 4.32 -15.68
N ARG A 85 -0.38 3.36 -15.36
CA ARG A 85 -0.28 2.09 -16.10
C ARG A 85 -1.53 1.24 -15.96
N LEU A 86 -2.08 1.15 -14.75
CA LEU A 86 -3.32 0.41 -14.48
C LEU A 86 -4.54 1.07 -15.15
N SER A 87 -4.64 2.40 -15.12
CA SER A 87 -5.72 3.15 -15.80
C SER A 87 -5.74 2.83 -17.29
N LYS A 88 -4.58 2.84 -17.95
CA LYS A 88 -4.45 2.46 -19.37
C LYS A 88 -4.80 0.99 -19.61
N MET A 89 -4.33 0.08 -18.76
CA MET A 89 -4.51 -1.37 -18.93
C MET A 89 -5.97 -1.80 -18.77
N TYR A 90 -6.69 -1.22 -17.82
CA TYR A 90 -8.07 -1.58 -17.50
C TYR A 90 -9.11 -0.57 -18.00
N SER A 91 -8.67 0.47 -18.73
CA SER A 91 -9.52 1.56 -19.23
C SER A 91 -10.40 2.18 -18.13
N THR A 92 -9.80 2.45 -16.97
CA THR A 92 -10.50 2.97 -15.79
C THR A 92 -9.77 4.14 -15.14
N ASP A 93 -10.53 5.17 -14.76
CA ASP A 93 -10.02 6.30 -13.97
C ASP A 93 -10.52 6.26 -12.53
N THR A 94 -11.38 5.29 -12.20
CA THR A 94 -11.96 5.11 -10.88
C THR A 94 -11.03 4.26 -10.02
N PHE A 95 -10.37 4.91 -9.07
CA PHE A 95 -9.55 4.26 -8.05
C PHE A 95 -10.16 4.48 -6.67
N LYS A 96 -10.29 3.42 -5.88
CA LYS A 96 -10.77 3.54 -4.50
C LYS A 96 -9.72 4.23 -3.65
N ASN A 97 -10.05 5.41 -3.14
CA ASN A 97 -9.22 6.10 -2.16
C ASN A 97 -9.69 5.71 -0.75
N TYR A 98 -8.78 5.14 0.05
CA TYR A 98 -9.09 4.68 1.40
C TYR A 98 -8.88 5.77 2.46
N ASN A 99 -8.25 6.89 2.10
CA ASN A 99 -8.02 8.05 2.96
C ASN A 99 -8.95 9.22 2.60
N GLU A 100 -10.13 8.96 2.05
CA GLU A 100 -11.07 10.05 1.81
C GLU A 100 -11.56 10.65 3.14
N PRO A 101 -11.52 11.98 3.30
CA PRO A 101 -12.09 12.61 4.48
C PRO A 101 -13.58 12.25 4.52
N HIS A 102 -14.02 11.67 5.64
CA HIS A 102 -15.43 11.33 5.82
C HIS A 102 -16.29 12.59 5.60
N ARG A 103 -17.16 12.55 4.58
CA ARG A 103 -18.14 13.61 4.34
C ARG A 103 -19.17 13.56 5.46
N ASN A 104 -18.95 14.37 6.50
CA ASN A 104 -19.88 14.47 7.61
C ASN A 104 -21.18 15.13 7.15
N LEU A 105 -22.33 14.72 7.71
CA LEU A 105 -23.63 15.35 7.44
C LEU A 105 -23.61 16.87 7.63
N ARG A 106 -22.80 17.36 8.58
CA ARG A 106 -22.57 18.80 8.81
C ARG A 106 -21.94 19.50 7.61
N SER A 107 -21.04 18.84 6.90
CA SER A 107 -20.40 19.39 5.69
C SER A 107 -21.38 19.45 4.53
N ALA A 108 -22.24 18.44 4.38
CA ALA A 108 -23.31 18.43 3.38
C ALA A 108 -24.38 19.50 3.70
N LEU A 109 -24.76 19.62 4.97
CA LEU A 109 -25.72 20.63 5.44
C LEU A 109 -25.15 22.05 5.28
N GLY A 110 -23.87 22.25 5.58
CA GLY A 110 -23.19 23.53 5.37
C GLY A 110 -23.15 23.94 3.89
N MET A 111 -22.89 22.99 2.98
CA MET A 111 -22.96 23.24 1.53
C MET A 111 -24.37 23.62 1.09
N LEU A 112 -25.40 22.92 1.58
CA LEU A 112 -26.80 23.23 1.29
C LEU A 112 -27.21 24.63 1.79
N MET A 113 -26.82 24.98 3.01
CA MET A 113 -27.10 26.30 3.59
C MET A 113 -26.35 27.42 2.85
N SER A 114 -25.13 27.17 2.37
CA SER A 114 -24.39 28.15 1.55
C SER A 114 -25.02 28.38 0.17
N LEU A 115 -25.64 27.35 -0.41
CA LEU A 115 -26.39 27.47 -1.66
C LEU A 115 -27.69 28.22 -1.45
N SER A 116 -28.38 28.03 -0.32
CA SER A 116 -29.61 28.76 0.00
C SER A 116 -29.35 30.23 0.39
N SER A 117 -28.27 30.52 1.12
CA SER A 117 -27.90 31.91 1.45
C SER A 117 -27.52 32.72 0.21
N ASN A 118 -26.92 32.09 -0.79
CA ASN A 118 -26.61 32.75 -2.07
C ASN A 118 -27.87 33.00 -2.90
N ILE A 119 -28.95 32.22 -2.72
CA ILE A 119 -30.25 32.45 -3.36
C ILE A 119 -30.98 33.63 -2.72
N GLU A 120 -30.80 33.88 -1.41
CA GLU A 120 -31.36 35.07 -0.74
C GLU A 120 -30.70 36.39 -1.22
N SER A 121 -29.49 36.36 -1.79
CA SER A 121 -28.88 37.55 -2.41
C SER A 121 -29.44 37.91 -3.79
N LEU A 122 -30.14 36.99 -4.47
CA LEU A 122 -30.75 37.22 -5.79
C LEU A 122 -32.06 38.02 -5.70
N THR A 123 -32.64 38.19 -4.50
CA THR A 123 -33.90 38.94 -4.31
C THR A 123 -33.69 40.32 -3.69
N GLY A 124 -32.48 40.67 -3.26
CA GLY A 124 -32.19 41.92 -2.53
C GLY A 124 -31.28 42.95 -3.22
N THR A 125 -30.81 42.72 -4.45
CA THR A 125 -29.77 43.57 -5.07
C THR A 125 -30.05 43.98 -6.52
N THR A 126 -31.14 44.72 -6.76
CA THR A 126 -31.28 45.54 -7.98
C THR A 126 -30.70 46.96 -7.82
N THR A 127 -30.05 47.27 -6.69
CA THR A 127 -29.49 48.60 -6.44
C THR A 127 -28.12 48.50 -5.77
N ARG A 128 -27.10 48.17 -6.56
CA ARG A 128 -25.69 48.64 -6.46
C ARG A 128 -24.85 47.95 -7.53
N LEU A 129 -25.08 48.35 -8.78
CA LEU A 129 -24.26 48.00 -9.94
C LEU A 129 -23.11 48.99 -10.19
N VAL A 130 -22.67 49.75 -9.19
CA VAL A 130 -21.55 50.68 -9.35
C VAL A 130 -20.72 50.65 -8.08
N GLU A 131 -19.40 50.55 -8.24
CA GLU A 131 -18.32 50.55 -7.22
C GLU A 131 -17.98 49.20 -6.57
N SER A 132 -17.13 48.41 -7.23
CA SER A 132 -15.68 48.54 -7.01
C SER A 132 -14.92 47.49 -7.81
N VAL A 133 -14.04 48.02 -8.63
CA VAL A 133 -13.01 47.33 -9.38
C VAL A 133 -11.91 46.90 -8.39
N ASN A 134 -11.27 45.76 -8.67
CA ASN A 134 -10.04 45.19 -8.06
C ASN A 134 -10.14 44.46 -6.71
N ALA A 135 -9.91 43.14 -6.76
CA ALA A 135 -8.76 42.53 -6.09
C ALA A 135 -8.42 41.16 -6.70
N THR A 136 -7.27 41.12 -7.38
CA THR A 136 -6.54 39.96 -7.88
C THR A 136 -5.98 39.06 -6.77
N SER A 137 -5.64 37.82 -7.18
CA SER A 137 -4.54 36.96 -6.71
C SER A 137 -4.92 35.74 -5.85
N TYR A 138 -4.92 34.58 -6.48
CA TYR A 138 -4.80 33.27 -5.85
C TYR A 138 -3.44 33.13 -5.13
N PRO A 139 -3.35 32.45 -3.98
CA PRO A 139 -2.06 32.13 -3.38
C PRO A 139 -1.46 30.88 -4.04
N SER A 140 -0.19 30.97 -4.45
CA SER A 140 0.67 29.82 -4.73
C SER A 140 1.14 29.22 -3.41
N VAL A 141 1.00 27.91 -3.25
CA VAL A 141 1.54 27.16 -2.11
C VAL A 141 3.04 26.89 -2.37
N ARG A 142 3.84 27.08 -1.33
CA ARG A 142 5.30 26.94 -1.31
C ARG A 142 5.73 25.49 -1.14
#